data_AF-A0A9P4T4X8-F1
#
_entry.id   AF-A0A9P4T4X8-F1
#
_cell.length_a   1.000
_cell.length_b   1.000
_cell.length_c   1.000
_cell.angle_alpha   90.00
_cell.angle_beta   90.00
_cell.angle_gamma   90.00
#
_symmetry.space_group_name_H-M   'P 1'
#
loop_
_entity.id
_entity.type
_entity.pdbx_description
1 polymer ?
#
loop_
_entity_poly.entity_id
_entity_poly.type
_entity_poly.pdbx_seq_one_letter_code
_entity_poly.pdbx_strand_id
1 'polypeptide(L)'
;MINEMVRFAAILRRISKELYHDAKGLTLHEKSTIARELDRLLGDWKSNLPEWLDFSKVSFREEEWAGKQKLVLQLRYLNARILAHRLFLTPSTNYGQLDMSDHIAHCLDAARETIRVLHDAYAHRHYFRTWWYNSTYTLYAGMIVLYVIMLQATALSSEDLLDDVVKAQAILQSMQEATVALRSAELLREGMEIARSTIRRNATIPSVSTIRNPVVDDFGGRCESSNNDSNPSRYLPQTTFATNGHSADPGSLFASLIDPGVLQDFTTGLNPFADMATSTFLFDDLYNNEQGFYSTSSLYNEV
;
A
#
# COMPACT_ATOMS: atom_id res chain seq x y z
N MET A 1 13.17 -6.83 -22.99
CA MET A 1 12.16 -6.20 -22.13
C MET A 1 11.00 -7.15 -21.82
N ILE A 2 10.33 -7.72 -22.83
CA ILE A 2 9.13 -8.56 -22.66
C ILE A 2 9.37 -9.70 -21.67
N ASN A 3 10.44 -10.49 -21.83
CA ASN A 3 10.73 -11.62 -20.94
C ASN A 3 10.92 -11.21 -19.47
N GLU A 4 11.62 -10.11 -19.21
CA GLU A 4 11.81 -9.62 -17.83
C GLU A 4 10.50 -9.13 -17.21
N MET A 5 9.62 -8.52 -18.01
CA MET A 5 8.31 -8.08 -17.54
C MET A 5 7.38 -9.26 -17.31
N VAL A 6 7.44 -10.30 -18.14
CA VAL A 6 6.67 -11.55 -17.97
C VAL A 6 7.09 -12.27 -16.68
N ARG A 7 8.40 -12.39 -16.42
CA ARG A 7 8.91 -12.98 -15.17
C ARG A 7 8.45 -12.19 -13.94
N PHE A 8 8.55 -10.86 -14.00
CA PHE A 8 8.08 -9.98 -12.93
C PHE A 8 6.56 -10.12 -12.70
N ALA A 9 5.77 -10.12 -13.78
CA ALA A 9 4.31 -10.28 -13.71
C ALA A 9 3.91 -11.63 -13.13
N ALA A 10 4.65 -12.71 -13.40
CA ALA A 10 4.43 -14.01 -12.79
C ALA A 10 4.59 -13.97 -11.26
N ILE A 11 5.62 -13.26 -10.76
CA ILE A 11 5.82 -13.07 -9.31
C ILE A 11 4.69 -12.23 -8.71
N LEU A 12 4.30 -11.12 -9.34
CA LEU A 12 3.17 -10.31 -8.89
C LEU A 12 1.85 -11.09 -8.84
N ARG A 13 1.61 -11.95 -9.84
CA ARG A 13 0.43 -12.83 -9.88
C ARG A 13 0.43 -13.79 -8.70
N ARG A 14 1.59 -14.33 -8.33
CA ARG A 14 1.74 -15.19 -7.13
C ARG A 14 1.48 -14.41 -5.85
N ILE A 15 2.04 -13.21 -5.70
CA ILE A 15 1.75 -12.32 -4.55
C ILE A 15 0.23 -12.12 -4.41
N SER A 16 -0.45 -11.74 -5.50
CA SER A 16 -1.90 -11.51 -5.46
C SER A 16 -2.69 -12.77 -5.09
N LYS A 17 -2.38 -13.91 -5.72
CA LYS A 17 -3.14 -15.15 -5.53
C LYS A 17 -2.87 -15.84 -4.19
N GLU A 18 -1.60 -15.93 -3.79
CA GLU A 18 -1.19 -16.73 -2.63
C GLU A 18 -1.31 -15.96 -1.32
N LEU A 19 -1.17 -14.62 -1.35
CA LEU A 19 -1.24 -13.80 -0.13
C LEU A 19 -2.61 -13.15 0.09
N TYR A 20 -3.26 -12.68 -0.98
CA TYR A 20 -4.51 -11.88 -0.88
C TYR A 20 -5.76 -12.64 -1.31
N HIS A 21 -5.70 -13.46 -2.36
CA HIS A 21 -6.84 -14.27 -2.84
C HIS A 21 -6.71 -15.72 -2.41
N ASP A 22 -6.46 -15.90 -1.11
CA ASP A 22 -6.19 -17.17 -0.48
C ASP A 22 -7.45 -18.06 -0.44
N ALA A 23 -7.68 -18.79 -1.54
CA ALA A 23 -8.73 -19.78 -1.64
C ALA A 23 -8.46 -21.04 -0.79
N LYS A 24 -7.23 -21.20 -0.26
CA LYS A 24 -6.78 -22.41 0.43
C LYS A 24 -6.87 -22.31 1.95
N GLY A 25 -7.10 -21.11 2.50
CA GLY A 25 -7.19 -20.88 3.94
C GLY A 25 -5.84 -21.03 4.64
N LEU A 26 -4.77 -20.50 4.04
CA LEU A 26 -3.41 -20.55 4.56
C LEU A 26 -3.28 -19.83 5.90
N THR A 27 -2.50 -20.42 6.80
CA THR A 27 -2.11 -19.82 8.07
C THR A 27 -1.16 -18.64 7.87
N LEU A 28 -1.03 -17.77 8.89
CA LEU A 28 -0.09 -16.65 8.83
C LEU A 28 1.37 -17.11 8.66
N HIS A 29 1.76 -18.23 9.31
CA HIS A 29 3.10 -18.79 9.18
C HIS A 29 3.39 -19.22 7.73
N GLU A 30 2.44 -19.88 7.07
CA GLU A 30 2.56 -20.26 5.66
C GLU A 30 2.64 -19.03 4.77
N LYS A 31 1.79 -18.02 4.99
CA LYS A 31 1.87 -16.73 4.28
C LYS A 31 3.21 -16.05 4.47
N SER A 32 3.79 -16.08 5.68
CA SER A 32 5.13 -15.54 5.97
C SER A 32 6.21 -16.25 5.17
N THR A 33 6.15 -17.58 5.12
CA THR A 33 7.08 -18.40 4.34
C THR A 33 6.99 -18.07 2.84
N ILE A 34 5.77 -17.99 2.30
CA ILE A 34 5.51 -17.62 0.91
C ILE A 34 5.98 -16.20 0.60
N ALA A 35 5.70 -15.23 1.48
CA ALA A 35 6.13 -13.85 1.30
C ALA A 35 7.67 -13.72 1.24
N ARG A 36 8.40 -14.44 2.11
CA ARG A 36 9.87 -14.51 2.07
C ARG A 36 10.39 -15.15 0.78
N GLU A 37 9.75 -16.23 0.31
CA GLU A 37 10.09 -16.86 -0.98
C GLU A 37 9.90 -15.88 -2.14
N LEU A 38 8.76 -15.18 -2.17
CA LEU A 38 8.44 -14.21 -3.22
C LEU A 38 9.38 -13.00 -3.20
N ASP A 39 9.74 -12.47 -2.03
CA ASP A 39 10.75 -11.39 -1.92
C ASP A 39 12.12 -11.85 -2.42
N ARG A 40 12.52 -13.09 -2.13
CA ARG A 40 13.74 -13.68 -2.68
C ARG A 40 13.69 -13.76 -4.20
N LEU A 41 12.56 -14.19 -4.78
CA LEU A 41 12.37 -14.23 -6.23
C LEU A 41 12.40 -12.84 -6.87
N LEU A 42 11.88 -11.81 -6.19
CA LEU A 42 12.02 -10.42 -6.62
C LEU A 42 13.49 -9.98 -6.62
N GLY A 43 14.25 -10.35 -5.59
CA GLY A 43 15.70 -10.11 -5.51
C GLY A 43 16.50 -10.80 -6.60
N ASP A 44 16.18 -12.07 -6.88
CA ASP A 44 16.77 -12.83 -7.98
C ASP A 44 16.44 -12.19 -9.33
N TRP A 45 15.18 -11.81 -9.56
CA TRP A 45 14.76 -11.10 -10.76
C TRP A 45 15.55 -9.80 -10.96
N LYS A 46 15.66 -8.97 -9.91
CA LYS A 46 16.43 -7.72 -9.94
C LYS A 46 17.89 -7.96 -10.31
N SER A 47 18.51 -8.99 -9.73
CA SER A 47 19.94 -9.30 -9.94
C SER A 47 20.24 -9.86 -11.33
N ASN A 48 19.22 -10.40 -12.02
CA ASN A 48 19.34 -10.95 -13.37
C ASN A 48 18.89 -9.97 -14.47
N LEU A 49 18.61 -8.72 -14.12
CA LEU A 49 18.26 -7.71 -15.12
C LEU A 49 19.45 -7.45 -16.07
N PRO A 50 19.21 -7.32 -17.38
CA PRO A 50 20.23 -6.83 -18.31
C PRO A 50 20.78 -5.48 -17.85
N GLU A 51 22.06 -5.20 -18.13
CA GLU A 51 22.73 -3.98 -17.67
C GLU A 51 22.00 -2.67 -18.00
N TRP A 52 21.35 -2.62 -19.17
CA TRP A 52 20.58 -1.45 -19.61
C TRP A 52 19.24 -1.27 -18.84
N LEU A 53 18.79 -2.27 -18.07
CA LEU A 53 17.64 -2.23 -17.15
C LEU A 53 18.04 -2.27 -15.68
N ASP A 54 19.31 -2.51 -15.36
CA ASP A 54 19.78 -2.53 -13.98
C ASP A 54 19.71 -1.14 -13.37
N PHE A 55 18.68 -0.92 -12.58
CA PHE A 55 18.43 0.33 -11.86
C PHE A 55 19.31 0.50 -10.60
N SER A 56 20.19 -0.46 -10.31
CA SER A 56 21.22 -0.33 -9.27
C SER A 56 22.50 0.32 -9.83
N LYS A 57 22.67 0.34 -11.15
CA LYS A 57 23.84 0.93 -11.82
C LYS A 57 23.59 2.37 -12.22
N VAL A 58 24.47 3.26 -11.75
CA VAL A 58 24.53 4.66 -12.19
C VAL A 58 25.29 4.76 -13.50
N SER A 59 24.70 5.40 -14.51
CA SER A 59 25.36 5.72 -15.77
C SER A 59 25.27 7.22 -16.05
N PHE A 60 26.42 7.85 -16.27
CA PHE A 60 26.51 9.28 -16.61
C PHE A 60 26.13 9.59 -18.07
N ARG A 61 26.03 8.55 -18.91
CA ARG A 61 25.68 8.67 -20.33
C ARG A 61 24.43 7.85 -20.66
N GLU A 62 23.52 7.76 -19.70
CA GLU A 62 22.27 7.04 -19.88
C GLU A 62 21.34 7.80 -20.82
N GLU A 63 20.84 7.11 -21.84
CA GLU A 63 19.79 7.65 -22.70
C GLU A 63 18.48 7.81 -21.91
N GLU A 64 17.74 8.89 -22.18
CA GLU A 64 16.57 9.26 -21.38
C GLU A 64 15.51 8.15 -21.32
N TRP A 65 15.29 7.42 -22.42
CA TRP A 65 14.34 6.30 -22.44
C TRP A 65 14.78 5.16 -21.53
N ALA A 66 16.08 4.86 -21.44
CA ALA A 66 16.60 3.81 -20.56
C ALA A 66 16.43 4.21 -19.09
N GLY A 67 16.73 5.47 -18.76
CA GLY A 67 16.52 6.02 -17.41
C GLY A 67 15.05 6.06 -16.99
N LYS A 68 14.12 6.27 -17.94
CA LYS A 68 12.67 6.12 -17.69
C LYS A 68 12.30 4.68 -17.38
N GLN A 69 12.79 3.72 -18.17
CA GLN A 69 12.52 2.30 -17.94
C GLN A 69 13.05 1.83 -16.58
N LYS A 70 14.31 2.14 -16.25
CA LYS A 70 14.91 1.82 -14.96
C LYS A 70 14.12 2.36 -13.78
N LEU A 71 13.70 3.62 -13.86
CA LEU A 71 12.89 4.24 -12.81
C LEU A 71 11.54 3.53 -12.62
N VAL A 72 10.83 3.21 -13.72
CA VAL A 72 9.57 2.45 -13.65
C VAL A 72 9.79 1.08 -13.02
N LEU A 73 10.86 0.38 -13.40
CA LEU A 73 11.16 -0.94 -12.86
C LEU A 73 11.51 -0.90 -11.38
N GLN A 74 12.29 0.09 -10.96
CA GLN A 74 12.61 0.30 -9.56
C GLN A 74 11.34 0.52 -8.73
N LEU A 75 10.43 1.40 -9.19
CA LEU A 75 9.18 1.67 -8.49
C LEU A 75 8.27 0.44 -8.42
N ARG A 76 8.15 -0.32 -9.53
CA ARG A 76 7.39 -1.57 -9.55
C ARG A 76 7.97 -2.62 -8.61
N TYR A 77 9.29 -2.77 -8.61
CA TYR A 77 9.99 -3.66 -7.69
C TYR A 77 9.69 -3.31 -6.23
N LEU A 78 9.87 -2.04 -5.85
CA LEU A 78 9.60 -1.59 -4.48
C LEU A 78 8.14 -1.78 -4.10
N ASN A 79 7.20 -1.48 -5.00
CA ASN A 79 5.79 -1.72 -4.77
C ASN A 79 5.48 -3.21 -4.57
N ALA A 80 6.08 -4.10 -5.37
CA ALA A 80 5.91 -5.55 -5.19
C ALA A 80 6.37 -6.02 -3.80
N ARG A 81 7.49 -5.48 -3.30
CA ARG A 81 7.97 -5.78 -1.94
C ARG A 81 7.00 -5.29 -0.88
N ILE A 82 6.48 -4.06 -1.02
CA ILE A 82 5.42 -3.55 -0.14
C ILE A 82 4.24 -4.53 -0.12
N LEU A 83 3.76 -4.97 -1.29
CA LEU A 83 2.64 -5.91 -1.41
C LEU A 83 2.96 -7.26 -0.76
N ALA A 84 4.19 -7.76 -0.85
CA ALA A 84 4.56 -9.03 -0.22
C ALA A 84 4.54 -8.96 1.32
N HIS A 85 4.87 -7.80 1.91
CA HIS A 85 5.09 -7.69 3.35
C HIS A 85 4.02 -6.90 4.12
N ARG A 86 3.21 -6.05 3.48
CA ARG A 86 2.26 -5.17 4.20
C ARG A 86 1.19 -5.91 5.00
N LEU A 87 0.81 -7.13 4.59
CA LEU A 87 -0.24 -7.89 5.26
C LEU A 87 0.13 -8.28 6.71
N PHE A 88 1.42 -8.26 7.04
CA PHE A 88 1.94 -8.55 8.37
C PHE A 88 1.99 -7.31 9.28
N LEU A 89 1.58 -6.14 8.79
CA LEU A 89 1.46 -4.93 9.59
C LEU A 89 0.15 -4.90 10.40
N THR A 90 -0.88 -5.63 9.99
CA THR A 90 -2.25 -5.50 10.53
C THR A 90 -2.38 -6.07 11.96
N PRO A 91 -3.10 -5.42 12.91
CA PRO A 91 -3.12 -5.80 14.32
C PRO A 91 -3.92 -7.07 14.62
N SER A 92 -4.70 -7.56 13.65
CA SER A 92 -5.62 -8.71 13.78
C SER A 92 -4.92 -10.04 14.03
N THR A 93 -3.59 -10.06 13.99
CA THR A 93 -2.80 -11.27 14.02
C THR A 93 -2.18 -11.42 15.40
N ASN A 94 -2.55 -12.48 16.12
CA ASN A 94 -1.96 -12.83 17.41
C ASN A 94 -0.42 -12.95 17.27
N TYR A 95 0.30 -11.86 17.57
CA TYR A 95 1.76 -11.71 17.48
C TYR A 95 2.55 -12.62 18.44
N GLY A 96 1.86 -13.43 19.25
CA GLY A 96 2.46 -14.16 20.36
C GLY A 96 3.41 -15.30 20.00
N GLN A 97 3.62 -15.63 18.72
CA GLN A 97 4.38 -16.84 18.34
C GLN A 97 5.27 -16.73 17.09
N LEU A 98 5.27 -15.58 16.41
CA LEU A 98 5.98 -15.41 15.14
C LEU A 98 6.75 -14.09 15.16
N ASP A 99 8.07 -14.16 14.94
CA ASP A 99 8.89 -12.97 14.73
C ASP A 99 8.56 -12.36 13.36
N MET A 100 7.64 -11.39 13.39
CA MET A 100 7.19 -10.63 12.22
C MET A 100 8.03 -9.37 11.97
N SER A 101 9.05 -9.12 12.81
CA SER A 101 9.90 -7.93 12.74
C SER A 101 10.53 -7.77 11.36
N ASP A 102 10.98 -8.87 10.75
CA ASP A 102 11.53 -8.87 9.39
C ASP A 102 10.55 -8.32 8.35
N HIS A 103 9.27 -8.72 8.42
CA HIS A 103 8.27 -8.26 7.45
C HIS A 103 8.00 -6.77 7.61
N ILE A 104 7.97 -6.28 8.85
CA ILE A 104 7.80 -4.85 9.13
C ILE A 104 8.99 -4.06 8.57
N ALA A 105 10.21 -4.53 8.84
CA ALA A 105 11.44 -3.90 8.34
C ALA A 105 11.47 -3.86 6.80
N HIS A 106 11.23 -4.99 6.12
CA HIS A 106 11.22 -5.03 4.66
C HIS A 106 10.13 -4.15 4.03
N CYS A 107 8.94 -4.11 4.62
CA CYS A 107 7.86 -3.26 4.15
C CYS A 107 8.21 -1.77 4.32
N LEU A 108 8.73 -1.40 5.50
CA LEU A 108 9.15 -0.03 5.80
C LEU A 108 10.28 0.43 4.87
N ASP A 109 11.32 -0.38 4.71
CA ASP A 109 12.45 -0.06 3.82
C ASP A 109 11.98 0.18 2.38
N ALA A 110 11.11 -0.69 1.87
CA ALA A 110 10.55 -0.54 0.53
C ALA A 110 9.68 0.73 0.40
N ALA A 111 8.89 1.07 1.41
CA ALA A 111 8.07 2.29 1.45
C ALA A 111 8.93 3.55 1.45
N ARG A 112 9.93 3.62 2.33
CA ARG A 112 10.85 4.77 2.43
C ARG A 112 11.63 4.97 1.13
N GLU A 113 12.16 3.88 0.56
CA GLU A 113 12.87 3.94 -0.71
C GLU A 113 11.96 4.35 -1.87
N THR A 114 10.69 3.92 -1.88
CA THR A 114 9.69 4.39 -2.86
C THR A 114 9.51 5.90 -2.79
N ILE A 115 9.34 6.45 -1.58
CA ILE A 115 9.20 7.90 -1.36
C ILE A 115 10.45 8.62 -1.85
N ARG A 116 11.64 8.14 -1.48
CA ARG A 116 12.92 8.75 -1.87
C ARG A 116 13.08 8.81 -3.39
N VAL A 117 12.87 7.68 -4.07
CA VAL A 117 13.00 7.57 -5.53
C VAL A 117 11.98 8.47 -6.24
N LEU A 118 10.73 8.50 -5.78
CA LEU A 118 9.70 9.38 -6.33
C LEU A 118 10.03 10.85 -6.09
N HIS A 119 10.48 11.21 -4.89
CA HIS A 119 10.83 12.58 -4.53
C HIS A 119 11.96 13.10 -5.43
N ASP A 120 13.03 12.32 -5.57
CA ASP A 120 14.17 12.66 -6.43
C ASP A 120 13.74 12.79 -7.90
N ALA A 121 12.86 11.90 -8.38
CA ALA A 121 12.33 11.97 -9.73
C ALA A 121 11.46 13.23 -9.94
N TYR A 122 10.53 13.54 -9.04
CA TYR A 122 9.67 14.72 -9.15
C TYR A 122 10.45 16.03 -9.02
N ALA A 123 11.50 16.06 -8.19
CA ALA A 123 12.36 17.22 -8.03
C ALA A 123 13.15 17.55 -9.31
N HIS A 124 13.72 16.52 -9.96
CA HIS A 124 14.72 16.73 -11.02
C HIS A 124 14.25 16.36 -12.44
N ARG A 125 13.11 15.67 -12.59
CA ARG A 125 12.64 15.14 -13.89
C ARG A 125 11.21 15.61 -14.18
N HIS A 126 11.08 16.72 -14.90
CA HIS A 126 9.80 17.37 -15.17
C HIS A 126 8.76 16.45 -15.82
N TYR A 127 9.17 15.55 -16.73
CA TYR A 127 8.27 14.61 -17.40
C TYR A 127 7.60 13.61 -16.46
N PHE A 128 8.17 13.39 -15.26
CA PHE A 128 7.65 12.44 -14.30
C PHE A 128 6.48 13.01 -13.48
N ARG A 129 6.32 14.34 -13.49
CA ARG A 129 5.26 15.04 -12.75
C ARG A 129 3.86 14.79 -13.30
N THR A 130 3.77 14.41 -14.58
CA THR A 130 2.49 14.08 -15.25
C THR A 130 2.08 12.62 -15.06
N TRP A 131 2.90 11.81 -14.37
CA TRP A 131 2.67 10.38 -14.22
C TRP A 131 1.83 10.09 -12.97
N TRP A 132 0.55 10.47 -13.05
CA TRP A 132 -0.42 10.45 -11.97
C TRP A 132 -0.64 9.06 -11.33
N TYR A 133 -0.34 7.96 -12.02
CA TYR A 133 -0.39 6.62 -11.41
C TYR A 133 0.56 6.47 -10.21
N ASN A 134 1.62 7.29 -10.12
CA ASN A 134 2.53 7.31 -8.98
C ASN A 134 1.88 7.87 -7.70
N SER A 135 0.71 8.53 -7.80
CA SER A 135 -0.04 9.00 -6.63
C SER A 135 -0.38 7.83 -5.69
N THR A 136 -0.83 6.71 -6.24
CA THR A 136 -1.13 5.48 -5.50
C THR A 136 0.10 4.92 -4.79
N TYR A 137 1.25 4.85 -5.47
CA TYR A 137 2.51 4.39 -4.85
C TYR A 137 2.96 5.33 -3.74
N THR A 138 2.85 6.64 -3.95
CA THR A 138 3.21 7.67 -2.96
C THR A 138 2.31 7.59 -1.73
N LEU A 139 0.99 7.48 -1.94
CA LEU A 139 0.02 7.37 -0.85
C LEU A 139 0.27 6.09 -0.04
N TYR A 140 0.35 4.93 -0.69
CA TYR A 140 0.56 3.67 0.03
C TYR A 140 1.87 3.68 0.83
N ALA A 141 2.96 4.18 0.25
CA ALA A 141 4.23 4.27 0.96
C ALA A 141 4.14 5.23 2.16
N GLY A 142 3.55 6.41 1.99
CA GLY A 142 3.34 7.37 3.09
C GLY A 142 2.47 6.80 4.22
N MET A 143 1.40 6.08 3.87
CA MET A 143 0.51 5.44 4.84
C MET A 143 1.19 4.31 5.62
N ILE A 144 2.05 3.52 4.97
CA ILE A 144 2.86 2.48 5.65
C ILE A 144 3.79 3.13 6.68
N VAL A 145 4.49 4.20 6.30
CA VAL A 145 5.41 4.90 7.21
C VAL A 145 4.64 5.46 8.42
N LEU A 146 3.52 6.15 8.18
CA LEU A 146 2.64 6.64 9.25
C LEU A 146 2.18 5.53 10.17
N TYR A 147 1.77 4.41 9.60
CA TYR A 147 1.26 3.30 10.38
C TYR A 147 2.34 2.63 11.24
N VAL A 148 3.55 2.46 10.71
CA VAL A 148 4.68 1.94 11.48
C VAL A 148 5.05 2.89 12.63
N ILE A 149 4.99 4.20 12.43
CA ILE A 149 5.15 5.19 13.52
C ILE A 149 4.10 4.95 14.62
N MET A 150 2.83 4.81 14.23
CA MET A 150 1.72 4.61 15.18
C MET A 150 1.81 3.28 15.93
N LEU A 151 2.24 2.21 15.25
CA LEU A 151 2.48 0.90 15.87
C LEU A 151 3.72 0.88 16.77
N GLN A 152 4.61 1.86 16.68
CA GLN A 152 5.93 1.85 17.34
C GLN A 152 6.74 0.60 16.98
N ALA A 153 6.57 0.09 15.76
CA ALA A 153 7.12 -1.19 15.34
C ALA A 153 8.54 -1.07 14.75
N THR A 154 9.27 -0.01 15.09
CA THR A 154 10.63 0.24 14.58
C THR A 154 11.46 1.00 15.60
N ALA A 155 12.77 0.74 15.59
CA ALA A 155 13.76 1.45 16.39
C ALA A 155 14.19 2.80 15.76
N LEU A 156 13.74 3.09 14.54
CA LEU A 156 14.05 4.34 13.84
C LEU A 156 13.40 5.55 14.52
N SER A 157 14.06 6.71 14.40
CA SER A 157 13.53 7.98 14.89
C SER A 157 12.20 8.29 14.20
N SER A 158 11.17 8.57 15.00
CA SER A 158 9.87 8.98 14.45
C SER A 158 9.95 10.28 13.65
N GLU A 159 10.92 11.16 13.94
CA GLU A 159 11.13 12.39 13.16
C GLU A 159 11.68 12.09 11.75
N ASP A 160 12.61 11.15 11.62
CA ASP A 160 13.15 10.76 10.30
C ASP A 160 12.04 10.14 9.42
N LEU A 161 11.15 9.36 10.04
CA LEU A 161 10.01 8.77 9.36
C LEU A 161 8.96 9.82 8.98
N LEU A 162 8.72 10.82 9.84
CA LEU A 162 7.84 11.94 9.52
C LEU A 162 8.38 12.78 8.36
N ASP A 163 9.69 12.98 8.25
CA ASP A 163 10.32 13.66 7.11
C ASP A 163 10.04 12.93 5.79
N ASP A 164 10.05 11.59 5.79
CA ASP A 164 9.65 10.82 4.61
C ASP A 164 8.16 11.03 4.26
N VAL A 165 7.27 11.11 5.25
CA VAL A 165 5.85 11.41 4.98
C VAL A 165 5.68 12.84 4.43
N VAL A 166 6.46 13.81 4.89
CA VAL A 166 6.49 15.17 4.33
C VAL A 166 6.90 15.16 2.86
N LYS A 167 7.92 14.38 2.49
CA LYS A 167 8.31 14.20 1.07
C LYS A 167 7.18 13.59 0.25
N ALA A 168 6.52 12.56 0.78
CA ALA A 168 5.36 11.92 0.13
C ALA A 168 4.22 12.92 -0.11
N GLN A 169 3.91 13.74 0.89
CA GLN A 169 2.92 14.80 0.79
C GLN A 169 3.30 15.84 -0.29
N ALA A 170 4.56 16.29 -0.32
CA ALA A 170 5.04 17.27 -1.29
C ALA A 170 4.95 16.75 -2.74
N ILE A 171 5.28 15.46 -2.97
CA ILE A 171 5.09 14.81 -4.27
C ILE A 171 3.62 14.90 -4.69
N LEU A 172 2.69 14.51 -3.82
CA LEU A 172 1.26 14.51 -4.11
C LEU A 172 0.71 15.92 -4.36
N GLN A 173 1.14 16.92 -3.57
CA GLN A 173 0.75 18.33 -3.77
C GLN A 173 1.26 18.91 -5.11
N SER A 174 2.37 18.39 -5.62
CA SER A 174 2.90 18.83 -6.92
C SER A 174 2.05 18.36 -8.11
N MET A 175 1.18 17.37 -7.92
CA MET A 175 0.26 16.83 -8.95
C MET A 175 -1.03 17.65 -9.04
N GLN A 176 -0.91 18.96 -9.32
CA GLN A 176 -2.02 19.93 -9.25
C GLN A 176 -3.24 19.57 -10.12
N GLU A 177 -3.03 18.84 -11.22
CA GLU A 177 -4.10 18.43 -12.15
C GLU A 177 -4.81 17.13 -11.72
N ALA A 178 -4.32 16.44 -10.68
CA ALA A 178 -4.85 15.17 -10.21
C ALA A 178 -5.56 15.34 -8.85
N THR A 179 -6.90 15.51 -8.88
CA THR A 179 -7.72 15.69 -7.66
C THR A 179 -7.49 14.59 -6.63
N VAL A 180 -7.36 13.34 -7.07
CA VAL A 180 -7.05 12.19 -6.20
C VAL A 180 -5.72 12.37 -5.48
N ALA A 181 -4.69 12.90 -6.16
CA ALA A 181 -3.39 13.14 -5.55
C ALA A 181 -3.46 14.25 -4.49
N LEU A 182 -4.17 15.35 -4.77
CA LEU A 182 -4.37 16.42 -3.79
C LEU A 182 -5.12 15.91 -2.56
N ARG A 183 -6.18 15.13 -2.76
CA ARG A 183 -6.95 14.51 -1.68
C ARG A 183 -6.10 13.51 -0.89
N SER A 184 -5.19 12.79 -1.55
CA SER A 184 -4.21 11.91 -0.91
C SER A 184 -3.20 12.70 -0.07
N ALA A 185 -2.78 13.89 -0.52
CA ALA A 185 -1.90 14.76 0.26
C ALA A 185 -2.58 15.28 1.54
N GLU A 186 -3.88 15.59 1.47
CA GLU A 186 -4.68 15.96 2.65
C GLU A 186 -4.75 14.80 3.65
N LEU A 187 -4.98 13.57 3.19
CA LEU A 187 -4.96 12.39 4.06
C LEU A 187 -3.62 12.20 4.77
N LEU A 188 -2.49 12.35 4.05
CA LEU A 188 -1.17 12.24 4.66
C LEU A 188 -0.93 13.35 5.70
N ARG A 189 -1.41 14.57 5.45
CA ARG A 189 -1.35 15.68 6.42
C ARG A 189 -2.09 15.32 7.71
N GLU A 190 -3.33 14.85 7.59
CA GLU A 190 -4.16 14.45 8.73
C GLU A 190 -3.52 13.29 9.49
N GLY A 191 -2.96 12.31 8.78
CA GLY A 191 -2.24 11.21 9.40
C GLY A 191 -0.96 11.61 10.14
N MET A 192 -0.22 12.60 9.64
CA MET A 192 0.93 13.15 10.38
C MET A 192 0.49 13.85 11.68
N GLU A 193 -0.61 14.59 11.67
CA GLU A 193 -1.14 15.26 12.88
C GLU A 193 -1.53 14.23 13.96
N ILE A 194 -2.16 13.15 13.53
CA ILE A 194 -2.50 12.01 14.39
C ILE A 194 -1.22 11.34 14.93
N ALA A 195 -0.27 11.01 14.06
CA ALA A 195 0.99 10.37 14.45
C ALA A 195 1.78 11.21 15.45
N ARG A 196 1.92 12.52 15.23
CA ARG A 196 2.56 13.46 16.17
C ARG A 196 1.84 13.47 17.52
N SER A 197 0.51 13.41 17.52
CA SER A 197 -0.28 13.34 18.75
C SER A 197 -0.04 12.03 19.51
N THR A 198 0.07 10.90 18.80
CA THR A 198 0.41 9.60 19.38
C THR A 198 1.79 9.60 20.01
N ILE A 199 2.82 10.11 19.31
CA ILE A 199 4.18 10.24 19.83
C ILE A 199 4.19 11.06 21.13
N ARG A 200 3.50 12.20 21.16
CA ARG A 200 3.41 13.07 22.36
C ARG A 200 2.73 12.39 23.54
N ARG A 201 1.63 11.66 23.31
CA ARG A 201 0.94 10.92 24.38
C ARG A 201 1.87 9.88 25.01
N ASN A 202 2.62 9.15 24.19
CA ASN A 202 3.52 8.11 24.66
C ASN A 202 4.72 8.70 25.43
N ALA A 203 5.22 9.86 25.03
CA ALA A 203 6.27 10.57 25.78
C ALA A 203 5.80 11.08 27.16
N THR A 204 4.48 11.23 27.37
CA THR A 204 3.91 11.78 28.60
C THR A 204 3.58 10.70 29.65
N ILE A 205 3.67 9.41 29.34
CA ILE A 205 3.48 8.31 30.30
C ILE A 205 4.87 7.86 30.80
N PRO A 206 5.32 8.23 32.01
CA PRO A 206 6.52 7.66 32.60
C PRO A 206 6.21 6.22 33.01
N SER A 207 7.13 5.31 32.76
CA SER A 207 7.10 3.92 33.23
C SER A 207 7.01 3.86 34.76
N VAL A 208 5.79 3.78 35.31
CA VAL A 208 5.58 3.41 36.72
C VAL A 208 5.48 1.89 36.80
N SER A 209 6.63 1.25 36.93
CA SER A 209 6.71 -0.07 37.53
C SER A 209 6.50 0.08 39.04
N THR A 210 5.40 -0.45 39.58
CA THR A 210 5.32 -1.22 40.86
C THR A 210 3.85 -1.47 41.25
N ILE A 211 3.40 -2.71 40.97
CA ILE A 211 2.54 -3.60 41.77
C ILE A 211 1.60 -2.97 42.82
N ARG A 212 0.27 -3.11 42.62
CA ARG A 212 -0.66 -3.48 43.71
C ARG A 212 -1.96 -4.11 43.19
N ASN A 213 -2.31 -5.25 43.79
CA ASN A 213 -3.44 -6.14 43.48
C ASN A 213 -4.82 -5.46 43.49
N PRO A 214 -5.80 -5.95 42.71
CA PRO A 214 -7.19 -5.53 42.84
C PRO A 214 -7.89 -6.26 43.97
N VAL A 215 -8.52 -5.51 44.87
CA VAL A 215 -9.56 -5.99 45.78
C VAL A 215 -10.87 -5.97 45.02
N VAL A 216 -11.53 -7.12 45.02
CA VAL A 216 -12.89 -7.37 44.52
C VAL A 216 -13.87 -6.54 45.33
N ASP A 217 -14.77 -5.80 44.67
CA ASP A 217 -16.12 -5.69 45.20
C ASP A 217 -17.16 -5.57 44.09
N ASP A 218 -18.19 -6.38 44.28
CA ASP A 218 -19.40 -6.63 43.52
C ASP A 218 -20.34 -5.41 43.60
N PHE A 219 -21.13 -5.14 42.56
CA PHE A 219 -22.54 -4.72 42.67
C PHE A 219 -23.16 -4.52 41.28
N GLY A 220 -24.18 -5.32 41.01
CA GLY A 220 -24.89 -5.40 39.73
C GLY A 220 -25.80 -4.22 39.39
N GLY A 221 -26.23 -4.23 38.12
CA GLY A 221 -27.21 -3.29 37.58
C GLY A 221 -27.64 -3.70 36.17
N ARG A 222 -28.62 -4.62 36.10
CA ARG A 222 -29.34 -5.00 34.89
C ARG A 222 -30.33 -3.90 34.52
N CYS A 223 -30.33 -3.45 33.25
CA CYS A 223 -31.52 -2.87 32.61
C CYS A 223 -31.52 -3.23 31.12
N GLU A 224 -32.48 -4.07 30.76
CA GLU A 224 -32.96 -4.27 29.39
C GLU A 224 -33.89 -3.12 29.02
N SER A 225 -33.83 -2.63 27.79
CA SER A 225 -35.03 -2.19 27.07
C SER A 225 -34.77 -2.13 25.57
N SER A 226 -35.58 -2.89 24.84
CA SER A 226 -35.76 -2.88 23.39
C SER A 226 -36.46 -1.60 22.91
N ASN A 227 -36.18 -1.16 21.68
CA ASN A 227 -37.19 -1.11 20.61
C ASN A 227 -36.66 -0.54 19.28
N ASN A 228 -37.16 -1.21 18.24
CA ASN A 228 -37.24 -0.99 16.80
C ASN A 228 -37.05 0.40 16.15
N ASP A 229 -36.56 0.26 14.91
CA ASP A 229 -36.89 0.98 13.67
C ASP A 229 -36.75 2.49 13.64
N SER A 230 -35.73 2.97 12.93
CA SER A 230 -35.95 3.74 11.70
C SER A 230 -34.65 3.88 10.91
N ASN A 231 -34.72 3.50 9.63
CA ASN A 231 -33.75 3.88 8.60
C ASN A 231 -33.73 5.41 8.47
N PRO A 232 -32.55 6.04 8.33
CA PRO A 232 -32.46 7.05 7.29
C PRO A 232 -31.15 6.95 6.50
N SER A 233 -31.34 6.87 5.18
CA SER A 233 -30.56 7.55 4.14
C SER A 233 -29.10 7.87 4.44
N ARG A 234 -28.23 7.13 3.75
CA ARG A 234 -26.79 7.43 3.56
C ARG A 234 -26.61 8.83 2.97
N TYR A 235 -26.38 9.81 3.82
CA TYR A 235 -25.68 11.03 3.45
C TYR A 235 -24.21 10.86 3.85
N LEU A 236 -23.31 10.92 2.85
CA LEU A 236 -21.87 10.97 3.07
C LEU A 236 -21.53 12.18 3.97
N PRO A 237 -20.77 12.01 5.06
CA PRO A 237 -20.24 13.16 5.78
C PRO A 237 -19.03 13.74 5.03
N GLN A 238 -19.17 14.98 4.57
CA GLN A 238 -18.05 15.91 4.50
C GLN A 238 -17.39 15.95 5.89
N THR A 239 -16.05 15.83 5.93
CA THR A 239 -15.16 15.63 7.10
C THR A 239 -14.87 14.17 7.46
N THR A 240 -13.87 13.59 6.78
CA THR A 240 -13.38 12.21 7.00
C THR A 240 -12.80 11.94 8.40
N PHE A 241 -12.56 12.97 9.22
CA PHE A 241 -11.99 12.83 10.57
C PHE A 241 -12.70 13.66 11.64
N ALA A 242 -13.95 14.11 11.41
CA ALA A 242 -14.69 14.74 12.50
C ALA A 242 -15.03 13.73 13.60
N THR A 243 -14.36 13.90 14.74
CA THR A 243 -14.55 13.15 15.98
C THR A 243 -15.99 13.26 16.47
N ASN A 244 -16.84 12.29 16.11
CA ASN A 244 -18.08 12.01 16.82
C ASN A 244 -17.89 10.74 17.66
N GLY A 245 -17.43 10.94 18.89
CA GLY A 245 -17.87 10.22 20.08
C GLY A 245 -17.70 8.70 20.19
N HIS A 246 -17.06 8.00 19.27
CA HIS A 246 -16.70 6.58 19.43
C HIS A 246 -15.19 6.42 19.33
N SER A 247 -14.59 5.83 20.36
CA SER A 247 -13.16 5.58 20.53
C SER A 247 -12.64 4.56 19.50
N ALA A 248 -12.57 4.95 18.22
CA ALA A 248 -11.80 4.21 17.24
C ALA A 248 -10.31 4.47 17.50
N ASP A 249 -9.59 3.43 17.93
CA ASP A 249 -8.13 3.47 18.00
C ASP A 249 -7.57 3.95 16.64
N PRO A 250 -6.78 5.03 16.59
CA PRO A 250 -6.17 5.52 15.36
C PRO A 250 -5.44 4.41 14.59
N GLY A 251 -4.80 3.47 15.28
CA GLY A 251 -4.16 2.32 14.63
C GLY A 251 -5.13 1.47 13.79
N SER A 252 -6.35 1.25 14.27
CA SER A 252 -7.38 0.47 13.56
C SER A 252 -7.89 1.15 12.28
N LEU A 253 -8.04 2.49 12.32
CA LEU A 253 -8.42 3.28 11.14
C LEU A 253 -7.33 3.25 10.07
N PHE A 254 -6.06 3.41 10.47
CA PHE A 254 -4.93 3.34 9.53
C PHE A 254 -4.67 1.93 8.99
N ALA A 255 -4.90 0.90 9.80
CA ALA A 255 -4.87 -0.49 9.33
C ALA A 255 -5.91 -0.72 8.22
N SER A 256 -7.11 -0.17 8.38
CA SER A 256 -8.16 -0.22 7.36
C SER A 256 -7.79 0.58 6.10
N LEU A 257 -7.00 1.65 6.23
CA LEU A 257 -6.50 2.43 5.09
C LEU A 257 -5.26 1.81 4.42
N ILE A 258 -4.59 0.83 5.03
CA ILE A 258 -3.53 0.04 4.35
C ILE A 258 -4.13 -1.12 3.57
N ASP A 259 -5.39 -1.47 3.86
CA ASP A 259 -6.12 -2.46 3.11
C ASP A 259 -6.27 -2.04 1.63
N PRO A 260 -5.99 -2.94 0.67
CA PRO A 260 -5.95 -2.59 -0.74
C PRO A 260 -7.34 -2.21 -1.26
N GLY A 261 -8.41 -2.81 -0.73
CA GLY A 261 -9.78 -2.56 -1.18
C GLY A 261 -10.27 -1.17 -0.79
N VAL A 262 -9.98 -0.74 0.44
CA VAL A 262 -10.43 0.56 0.99
C VAL A 262 -9.79 1.75 0.26
N LEU A 263 -8.50 1.66 -0.11
CA LEU A 263 -7.83 2.71 -0.88
C LEU A 263 -8.07 2.64 -2.39
N GLN A 264 -8.51 1.50 -2.92
CA GLN A 264 -8.87 1.38 -4.34
C GLN A 264 -10.09 2.25 -4.66
N ASP A 265 -11.12 2.24 -3.81
CA ASP A 265 -12.31 3.07 -3.99
C ASP A 265 -11.98 4.57 -3.87
N PHE A 266 -11.07 4.91 -2.96
CA PHE A 266 -10.60 6.28 -2.75
C PHE A 266 -9.75 6.81 -3.92
N THR A 267 -8.88 5.97 -4.47
CA THR A 267 -7.96 6.36 -5.56
C THR A 267 -8.62 6.31 -6.95
N THR A 268 -9.73 5.59 -7.11
CA THR A 268 -10.46 5.51 -8.38
C THR A 268 -11.60 6.53 -8.51
N GLY A 269 -11.98 7.21 -7.43
CA GLY A 269 -13.00 8.27 -7.47
C GLY A 269 -14.39 7.81 -7.91
N LEU A 270 -14.70 6.52 -7.74
CA LEU A 270 -15.93 5.92 -8.26
C LEU A 270 -17.16 6.41 -7.48
N ASN A 271 -18.00 7.18 -8.16
CA ASN A 271 -19.40 7.35 -7.78
C ASN A 271 -20.09 5.97 -7.89
N PRO A 272 -20.84 5.49 -6.88
CA PRO A 272 -21.41 4.13 -6.86
C PRO A 272 -22.47 3.85 -7.94
N PHE A 273 -22.72 4.78 -8.87
CA PHE A 273 -23.68 4.66 -9.95
C PHE A 273 -23.07 4.82 -11.36
N ALA A 274 -21.75 4.92 -11.50
CA ALA A 274 -21.09 4.93 -12.79
C ALA A 274 -19.99 3.87 -12.84
N ASP A 275 -20.24 2.86 -13.66
CA ASP A 275 -19.29 1.93 -14.26
C ASP A 275 -18.65 0.86 -13.37
N MET A 276 -19.38 -0.25 -13.28
CA MET A 276 -18.89 -1.62 -13.11
C MET A 276 -18.03 -2.06 -14.32
N ALA A 277 -16.99 -1.31 -14.65
CA ALA A 277 -16.08 -1.62 -15.75
C ALA A 277 -14.61 -1.29 -15.43
N THR A 278 -14.32 -0.43 -14.45
CA THR A 278 -12.94 -0.02 -14.10
C THR A 278 -12.20 -1.01 -13.19
N SER A 279 -12.92 -1.88 -12.46
CA SER A 279 -12.30 -2.95 -11.67
C SER A 279 -11.65 -4.03 -12.56
N THR A 280 -12.13 -4.15 -13.80
CA THR A 280 -11.71 -5.19 -14.76
C THR A 280 -10.41 -4.82 -15.50
N PHE A 281 -10.01 -3.53 -15.51
CA PHE A 281 -8.91 -3.04 -16.36
C PHE A 281 -7.48 -3.30 -15.83
N LEU A 282 -7.31 -3.84 -14.62
CA LEU A 282 -5.98 -4.15 -14.10
C LEU A 282 -5.57 -5.64 -14.20
N PHE A 283 -6.48 -6.58 -14.49
CA PHE A 283 -6.11 -8.02 -14.46
C PHE A 283 -6.80 -8.99 -15.44
N ASP A 284 -7.80 -8.61 -16.26
CA ASP A 284 -8.57 -9.59 -17.05
C ASP A 284 -8.30 -9.66 -18.57
N ASP A 285 -7.62 -8.69 -19.19
CA ASP A 285 -7.43 -8.66 -20.66
C ASP A 285 -6.33 -9.61 -21.22
N LEU A 286 -5.90 -10.62 -20.46
CA LEU A 286 -4.94 -11.63 -20.94
C LEU A 286 -5.54 -13.02 -21.14
N TYR A 287 -6.87 -13.18 -21.06
CA TYR A 287 -7.48 -14.53 -21.08
C TYR A 287 -8.60 -14.79 -22.07
N ASN A 288 -8.87 -13.92 -23.05
CA ASN A 288 -9.82 -14.25 -24.12
C ASN A 288 -9.27 -13.92 -25.51
N ASN A 289 -8.37 -14.78 -26.02
CA ASN A 289 -8.21 -14.93 -27.47
C ASN A 289 -7.62 -16.30 -27.89
N GLU A 290 -8.06 -17.37 -27.23
CA GLU A 290 -7.92 -18.72 -27.79
C GLU A 290 -9.27 -19.42 -27.78
N GLN A 291 -10.08 -19.16 -28.81
CA GLN A 291 -10.88 -20.16 -29.53
C GLN A 291 -11.75 -19.52 -30.61
N GLY A 292 -11.53 -19.94 -31.86
CA GLY A 292 -12.49 -19.85 -32.95
C GLY A 292 -12.17 -18.82 -34.03
N PHE A 293 -11.50 -19.24 -35.10
CA PHE A 293 -12.09 -19.29 -36.45
C PHE A 293 -11.09 -19.91 -37.43
N TYR A 294 -11.30 -21.18 -37.76
CA TYR A 294 -10.91 -21.72 -39.06
C TYR A 294 -11.91 -21.19 -40.09
N SER A 295 -11.44 -20.45 -41.08
CA SER A 295 -11.96 -20.50 -42.46
C SER A 295 -10.96 -19.88 -43.41
N THR A 296 -10.29 -20.77 -44.11
CA THR A 296 -9.46 -20.52 -45.28
C THR A 296 -10.33 -20.05 -46.46
N SER A 297 -10.02 -18.90 -47.05
CA SER A 297 -10.39 -18.62 -48.44
C SER A 297 -9.14 -18.20 -49.23
N SER A 298 -8.74 -19.14 -50.08
CA SER A 298 -7.79 -18.97 -51.18
C SER A 298 -8.41 -18.07 -52.24
N LEU A 299 -7.71 -17.01 -52.66
CA LEU A 299 -7.85 -16.40 -53.98
C LEU A 299 -6.71 -15.39 -54.21
N TYR A 300 -5.60 -15.87 -54.74
CA TYR A 300 -4.75 -15.13 -55.67
C TYR A 300 -4.10 -16.14 -56.62
N ASN A 301 -4.69 -16.27 -57.80
CA ASN A 301 -4.01 -16.76 -58.99
C ASN A 301 -3.83 -15.56 -59.92
N GLU A 302 -2.67 -15.52 -60.54
CA GLU A 302 -2.16 -14.59 -61.55
C GLU A 302 -3.15 -14.35 -62.71
N VAL A 303 -3.27 -13.10 -63.15
CA VAL A 303 -2.84 -12.52 -64.44
C VAL A 303 -3.23 -11.04 -64.47
#